data_AF-A0A090W0G7-F1
#
_entry.id   AF-A0A090W0G7-F1
#
_cell.length_a   1.000
_cell.length_b   1.000
_cell.length_c   1.000
_cell.angle_alpha   90.00
_cell.angle_beta   90.00
_cell.angle_gamma   90.00
#
_symmetry.space_group_name_H-M   'P 1'
#
loop_
_entity.id
_entity.type
_entity.pdbx_description
1 polymer ?
#
loop_
_entity_poly.entity_id
_entity_poly.type
_entity_poly.pdbx_seq_one_letter_code
_entity_poly.pdbx_strand_id
1 'polypeptide(L)'
;MIKYFKIIIKSIVFFSVIAVFAQKNIYETQLIGVKDGLVNSNTYDILQGNDNFMWISTIGNLLRYDGYDFKNYDASFFNINENSTLLLALDKQNRIWFCEDKSYATQLKSGVLDTRTDSIYDFETITNGLFKSNEVYCLNPSKKQTLQFLLPLIQVLFINMTDSLKKYLGFPILDIAA
;
A
#
# COMPACT_ATOMS: atom_id res chain seq x y z
N MET A 1 -12.54 -12.29 70.52
CA MET A 1 -11.58 -11.64 69.60
C MET A 1 -10.92 -12.62 68.61
N ILE A 2 -10.29 -13.70 69.06
CA ILE A 2 -9.53 -14.66 68.22
C ILE A 2 -10.37 -15.38 67.13
N LYS A 3 -11.66 -15.65 67.40
CA LYS A 3 -12.55 -16.36 66.46
C LYS A 3 -12.84 -15.53 65.18
N TYR A 4 -13.01 -14.22 65.32
CA TYR A 4 -13.25 -13.31 64.19
C TYR A 4 -11.98 -13.08 63.37
N PHE A 5 -10.82 -13.05 64.01
CA PHE A 5 -9.52 -12.93 63.35
C PHE A 5 -9.25 -14.09 62.37
N LYS A 6 -9.60 -15.33 62.75
CA LYS A 6 -9.49 -16.50 61.86
C LYS A 6 -10.45 -16.46 60.67
N ILE A 7 -11.63 -15.87 60.84
CA ILE A 7 -12.61 -15.72 59.75
C ILE A 7 -12.09 -14.71 58.73
N ILE A 8 -11.55 -13.57 59.19
CA ILE A 8 -10.97 -12.54 58.33
C ILE A 8 -9.80 -13.10 57.51
N ILE A 9 -8.88 -13.85 58.14
CA ILE A 9 -7.77 -14.48 57.42
C ILE A 9 -8.26 -15.46 56.35
N LYS A 10 -9.27 -16.30 56.65
CA LYS A 10 -9.84 -17.21 55.65
C LYS A 10 -10.49 -16.47 54.49
N SER A 11 -11.18 -15.37 54.75
CA SER A 11 -11.78 -14.53 53.71
C SER A 11 -10.72 -13.87 52.83
N ILE A 12 -9.62 -13.38 53.41
CA ILE A 12 -8.50 -12.80 52.65
C ILE A 12 -7.85 -13.85 51.74
N VAL A 13 -7.60 -15.05 52.26
CA VAL A 13 -7.05 -16.16 51.47
C VAL A 13 -8.03 -16.63 50.38
N PHE A 14 -9.34 -16.61 50.64
CA PHE A 14 -10.36 -16.94 49.65
C PHE A 14 -10.41 -15.91 48.51
N PHE A 15 -10.31 -14.62 48.83
CA PHE A 15 -10.31 -13.56 47.82
C PHE A 15 -8.98 -13.45 47.06
N SER A 16 -7.84 -13.87 47.64
CA SER A 16 -6.55 -13.86 46.94
C SER A 16 -6.41 -14.91 45.83
N VAL A 17 -7.31 -15.88 45.76
CA VAL A 17 -7.29 -16.98 44.76
C VAL A 17 -8.18 -16.67 43.55
N ILE A 18 -8.93 -15.58 43.58
CA ILE A 18 -9.72 -15.13 42.42
C ILE A 18 -8.78 -14.39 41.47
N ALA A 19 -8.07 -15.16 40.62
CA ALA A 19 -7.36 -14.59 39.49
C ALA A 19 -8.39 -13.95 38.55
N VAL A 20 -8.44 -12.62 38.55
CA VAL A 20 -9.24 -11.86 37.58
C VAL A 20 -8.48 -11.89 36.26
N PHE A 21 -8.97 -12.68 35.29
CA PHE A 21 -8.47 -12.60 33.93
C PHE A 21 -9.03 -11.34 33.28
N ALA A 22 -8.16 -10.37 32.99
CA ALA A 22 -8.52 -9.31 32.05
C ALA A 22 -8.80 -9.95 30.68
N GLN A 23 -9.88 -9.54 30.01
CA GLN A 23 -10.16 -10.00 28.66
C GLN A 23 -9.02 -9.53 27.76
N LYS A 24 -8.23 -10.48 27.23
CA LYS A 24 -7.22 -10.17 26.22
C LYS A 24 -7.96 -9.71 24.97
N ASN A 25 -7.84 -8.43 24.64
CA ASN A 25 -8.32 -7.95 23.34
C ASN A 25 -7.63 -8.78 22.25
N ILE A 26 -8.42 -9.37 21.37
CA ILE A 26 -7.93 -10.27 20.31
C ILE A 26 -7.22 -9.45 19.22
N TYR A 27 -7.51 -8.15 19.16
CA TYR A 27 -6.93 -7.19 18.23
C TYR A 27 -6.84 -5.81 18.91
N GLU A 28 -5.75 -5.11 18.65
CA GLU A 28 -5.60 -3.69 18.97
C GLU A 28 -6.04 -2.89 17.74
N THR A 29 -6.95 -1.93 17.92
CA THR A 29 -7.43 -1.08 16.82
C THR A 29 -6.99 0.35 17.05
N GLN A 30 -6.51 0.97 15.97
CA GLN A 30 -6.17 2.38 15.94
C GLN A 30 -6.96 3.03 14.82
N LEU A 31 -7.62 4.15 15.12
CA LEU A 31 -8.25 5.00 14.12
C LEU A 31 -7.25 6.08 13.74
N ILE A 32 -6.83 6.08 12.49
CA ILE A 32 -5.90 7.05 11.93
C ILE A 32 -6.67 7.92 10.93
N GLY A 33 -6.67 9.22 11.15
CA GLY A 33 -7.36 10.18 10.29
C GLY A 33 -6.51 11.42 10.01
N VAL A 34 -7.17 12.48 9.54
CA VAL A 34 -6.48 13.70 9.10
C VAL A 34 -5.66 14.36 10.22
N LYS A 35 -6.20 14.33 11.44
CA LYS A 35 -5.51 14.84 12.64
C LYS A 35 -4.20 14.09 12.96
N ASP A 36 -4.06 12.88 12.44
CA ASP A 36 -2.93 11.98 12.68
C ASP A 36 -1.93 11.98 11.49
N GLY A 37 -2.14 12.86 10.50
CA GLY A 37 -1.22 13.03 9.36
C GLY A 37 -1.74 12.51 8.02
N LEU A 38 -2.93 11.90 7.97
CA LEU A 38 -3.57 11.52 6.70
C LEU A 38 -3.96 12.78 5.91
N VAL A 39 -3.52 12.92 4.66
CA VAL A 39 -3.76 14.16 3.88
C VAL A 39 -5.26 14.38 3.58
N ASN A 40 -6.02 13.31 3.37
CA ASN A 40 -7.45 13.38 3.07
C ASN A 40 -8.17 12.18 3.68
N SER A 41 -9.36 12.39 4.24
CA SER A 41 -10.19 11.33 4.85
C SER A 41 -10.73 10.32 3.82
N ASN A 42 -10.78 10.71 2.54
CA ASN A 42 -11.28 9.87 1.47
C ASN A 42 -10.13 9.05 0.89
N THR A 43 -10.09 7.77 1.27
CA THR A 43 -9.17 6.78 0.75
C THR A 43 -9.81 6.01 -0.40
N TYR A 44 -9.06 5.80 -1.49
CA TYR A 44 -9.55 5.16 -2.71
C TYR A 44 -8.95 3.78 -2.95
N ASP A 45 -7.73 3.57 -2.49
CA ASP A 45 -7.07 2.28 -2.55
C ASP A 45 -6.08 2.12 -1.39
N ILE A 46 -5.84 0.88 -0.98
CA ILE A 46 -4.92 0.54 0.09
C ILE A 46 -4.23 -0.81 -0.18
N LEU A 47 -2.92 -0.84 0.01
CA LEU A 47 -2.15 -2.09 0.01
C LEU A 47 -1.06 -2.08 1.08
N GLN A 48 -0.60 -3.26 1.46
CA GLN A 48 0.56 -3.43 2.32
C GLN A 48 1.76 -3.86 1.47
N GLY A 49 2.87 -3.13 1.59
CA GLY A 49 4.15 -3.49 1.00
C GLY A 49 4.77 -4.73 1.65
N ASN A 50 5.71 -5.37 0.96
CA ASN A 50 6.48 -6.50 1.51
C ASN A 50 7.44 -6.07 2.64
N ASP A 51 7.67 -4.77 2.78
CA ASP A 51 8.41 -4.11 3.85
C ASP A 51 7.52 -3.69 5.04
N ASN A 52 6.24 -4.11 5.04
CA ASN A 52 5.22 -3.79 6.02
C ASN A 52 4.75 -2.32 6.04
N PHE A 53 5.20 -1.47 5.11
CA PHE A 53 4.60 -0.14 4.97
C PHE A 53 3.18 -0.27 4.40
N MET A 54 2.26 0.55 4.89
CA MET A 54 0.94 0.69 4.30
C MET A 54 0.98 1.79 3.25
N TRP A 55 0.41 1.52 2.09
CA TRP A 55 0.29 2.47 0.99
C TRP A 55 -1.17 2.80 0.77
N ILE A 56 -1.51 4.09 0.83
CA ILE A 56 -2.89 4.57 0.84
C ILE A 56 -3.02 5.63 -0.26
N SER A 57 -3.84 5.34 -1.27
CA SER A 57 -4.21 6.35 -2.26
C SER A 57 -5.35 7.20 -1.72
N THR A 58 -5.18 8.51 -1.84
CA THR A 58 -6.22 9.51 -1.60
C THR A 58 -6.33 10.43 -2.82
N ILE A 59 -7.20 11.43 -2.78
CA ILE A 59 -7.30 12.43 -3.85
C ILE A 59 -5.96 13.18 -3.94
N GLY A 60 -5.33 13.13 -5.11
CA GLY A 60 -4.10 13.81 -5.48
C GLY A 60 -2.85 13.31 -4.77
N ASN A 61 -2.91 12.23 -3.99
CA ASN A 61 -1.80 11.83 -3.13
C ASN A 61 -1.73 10.31 -2.97
N LEU A 62 -0.50 9.80 -2.92
CA LEU A 62 -0.16 8.48 -2.39
C LEU A 62 0.56 8.66 -1.06
N LEU A 63 0.11 7.98 -0.02
CA LEU A 63 0.68 8.05 1.31
C LEU A 63 1.35 6.73 1.66
N ARG A 64 2.56 6.79 2.22
CA ARG A 64 3.26 5.64 2.83
C ARG A 64 3.27 5.81 4.33
N TYR A 65 2.71 4.85 5.05
CA TYR A 65 2.60 4.85 6.51
C TYR A 65 3.45 3.73 7.12
N ASP A 66 4.23 4.07 8.13
CA ASP A 66 5.15 3.15 8.81
C ASP A 66 4.67 2.60 10.16
N GLY A 67 3.46 2.96 10.56
CA GLY A 67 2.93 2.67 11.89
C GLY A 67 3.00 3.86 12.84
N TYR A 68 3.71 4.93 12.47
CA TYR A 68 3.87 6.15 13.27
C TYR A 68 3.64 7.41 12.42
N ASP A 69 4.31 7.52 11.28
CA ASP A 69 4.35 8.71 10.43
C ASP A 69 3.95 8.41 8.98
N PHE A 70 3.51 9.48 8.29
CA PHE A 70 3.17 9.46 6.88
C PHE A 70 4.23 10.16 6.05
N LYS A 71 4.67 9.49 4.97
CA LYS A 71 5.35 10.14 3.84
C LYS A 71 4.34 10.39 2.73
N ASN A 72 4.30 11.63 2.23
CA ASN A 72 3.40 12.04 1.16
C ASN A 72 4.11 12.10 -0.20
N TYR A 73 3.46 11.54 -1.22
CA TYR A 73 3.78 11.69 -2.63
C TYR A 73 2.58 12.37 -3.30
N ASP A 74 2.71 13.65 -3.60
CA ASP A 74 1.62 14.48 -4.12
C ASP A 74 1.42 14.33 -5.64
N ALA A 75 0.42 15.04 -6.18
CA ALA A 75 0.10 14.98 -7.60
C ALA A 75 1.25 15.44 -8.50
N SER A 76 2.09 16.36 -8.02
CA SER A 76 3.26 16.84 -8.77
C SER A 76 4.32 15.76 -8.91
N PHE A 77 4.50 14.92 -7.88
CA PHE A 77 5.41 13.78 -7.89
C PHE A 77 5.05 12.78 -9.01
N PHE A 78 3.76 12.51 -9.22
CA PHE A 78 3.28 11.62 -10.29
C PHE A 78 2.98 12.33 -11.61
N ASN A 79 3.07 13.66 -11.66
CA ASN A 79 2.65 14.48 -12.79
C ASN A 79 1.19 14.20 -13.22
N ILE A 80 0.29 14.15 -12.23
CA ILE A 80 -1.16 13.93 -12.37
C ILE A 80 -1.96 15.17 -11.94
N ASN A 81 -3.27 15.16 -12.13
CA ASN A 81 -4.14 16.21 -11.59
C ASN A 81 -4.27 16.09 -10.06
N GLU A 82 -4.39 17.21 -9.36
CA GLU A 82 -4.60 17.23 -7.90
C GLU A 82 -5.91 16.56 -7.44
N ASN A 83 -6.89 16.42 -8.35
CA ASN A 83 -8.14 15.72 -8.07
C ASN A 83 -8.11 14.25 -8.48
N SER A 84 -7.02 13.78 -9.07
CA SER A 84 -6.91 12.40 -9.52
C SER A 84 -6.60 11.45 -8.39
N THR A 85 -6.99 10.20 -8.55
CA THR A 85 -6.72 9.11 -7.61
C THR A 85 -5.92 8.02 -8.31
N LEU A 86 -5.20 7.20 -7.54
CA LEU A 86 -4.39 6.11 -8.07
C LEU A 86 -4.99 4.77 -7.65
N LEU A 87 -5.12 3.87 -8.62
CA LEU A 87 -5.27 2.44 -8.35
C LEU A 87 -3.88 1.82 -8.24
N LEU A 88 -3.69 0.90 -7.31
CA LEU A 88 -2.39 0.39 -6.91
C LEU A 88 -2.33 -1.13 -7.03
N ALA A 89 -1.16 -1.64 -7.41
CA ALA A 89 -0.85 -3.06 -7.36
C ALA A 89 0.62 -3.29 -6.98
N LEU A 90 0.85 -4.18 -6.01
CA LEU A 90 2.19 -4.51 -5.55
C LEU A 90 2.76 -5.71 -6.30
N ASP A 91 4.03 -5.64 -6.68
CA ASP A 91 4.77 -6.79 -7.21
C ASP A 91 5.73 -7.45 -6.21
N LYS A 92 6.37 -8.54 -6.63
CA LYS A 92 7.34 -9.28 -5.79
C LYS A 92 8.59 -8.50 -5.43
N GLN A 93 8.95 -7.50 -6.22
CA GLN A 93 10.12 -6.66 -5.98
C GLN A 93 9.77 -5.46 -5.10
N ASN A 94 8.59 -5.46 -4.49
CA ASN A 94 8.07 -4.37 -3.67
C ASN A 94 7.88 -3.07 -4.44
N ARG A 95 7.61 -3.14 -5.75
CA ARG A 95 7.30 -1.96 -6.55
C ARG A 95 5.79 -1.82 -6.67
N ILE A 96 5.33 -0.58 -6.73
CA ILE A 96 3.92 -0.25 -6.84
C ILE A 96 3.63 0.14 -8.28
N TRP A 97 2.90 -0.72 -8.96
CA TRP A 97 2.27 -0.40 -10.23
C TRP A 97 1.08 0.50 -9.94
N PHE A 98 0.95 1.60 -10.66
CA PHE A 98 -0.14 2.55 -10.48
C PHE A 98 -0.78 2.94 -11.81
N CYS A 99 -2.07 3.25 -11.76
CA CYS A 99 -2.77 3.93 -12.85
C CYS A 99 -3.74 4.98 -12.29
N GLU A 100 -3.80 6.10 -12.97
CA GLU A 100 -4.71 7.20 -12.68
C GLU A 100 -6.16 6.82 -13.00
N ASP A 101 -7.09 7.20 -12.13
CA ASP A 101 -8.51 7.00 -12.36
C ASP A 101 -9.01 7.91 -13.52
N LYS A 102 -9.72 7.31 -14.47
CA LYS A 102 -10.29 7.97 -15.63
C LYS A 102 -11.27 9.09 -15.28
N SER A 103 -11.84 9.06 -14.08
CA SER A 103 -12.86 10.01 -13.64
C SER A 103 -12.38 11.46 -13.63
N TYR A 104 -11.06 11.70 -13.50
CA TYR A 104 -10.51 13.04 -13.26
C TYR A 104 -9.47 13.50 -14.30
N ALA A 105 -9.01 12.62 -15.20
CA ALA A 105 -7.90 12.93 -16.09
C ALA A 105 -8.28 12.96 -17.58
N THR A 106 -7.73 13.94 -18.30
CA THR A 106 -7.83 14.03 -19.76
C THR A 106 -6.82 13.11 -20.46
N GLN A 107 -5.67 12.86 -19.82
CA GLN A 107 -4.66 11.91 -20.24
C GLN A 107 -4.21 11.13 -19.01
N LEU A 108 -4.43 9.82 -19.01
CA LEU A 108 -4.10 8.99 -17.85
C LEU A 108 -2.59 8.80 -17.72
N LYS A 109 -2.12 8.87 -16.48
CA LYS A 109 -0.79 8.41 -16.10
C LYS A 109 -0.83 7.01 -15.53
N SER A 110 0.13 6.21 -15.94
CA SER A 110 0.37 4.88 -15.38
C SER A 110 1.86 4.56 -15.45
N GLY A 111 2.33 3.85 -14.44
CA GLY A 111 3.74 3.67 -14.19
C GLY A 111 4.02 2.71 -13.04
N VAL A 112 5.29 2.62 -12.70
CA VAL A 112 5.78 1.84 -11.56
C VAL A 112 6.60 2.76 -10.67
N LEU A 113 6.23 2.80 -9.39
CA LEU A 113 7.01 3.40 -8.32
C LEU A 113 7.92 2.33 -7.68
N ASP A 114 9.23 2.54 -7.73
CA ASP A 114 10.18 1.80 -6.90
C ASP A 114 10.18 2.38 -5.48
N THR A 115 9.59 1.64 -4.55
CA THR A 115 9.38 2.06 -3.15
C THR A 115 10.68 2.25 -2.36
N ARG A 116 11.80 1.69 -2.84
CA ARG A 116 13.10 1.79 -2.18
C ARG A 116 13.86 3.04 -2.61
N THR A 117 13.67 3.47 -3.86
CA THR A 117 14.41 4.59 -4.46
C THR A 117 13.55 5.82 -4.71
N ASP A 118 12.24 5.73 -4.48
CA ASP A 118 11.25 6.77 -4.80
C ASP A 118 11.31 7.20 -6.27
N SER A 119 11.67 6.28 -7.16
CA SER A 119 11.78 6.55 -8.60
C SER A 119 10.53 6.06 -9.32
N ILE A 120 9.99 6.90 -10.21
CA ILE A 120 8.88 6.56 -11.09
C ILE A 120 9.38 6.19 -12.47
N TYR A 121 8.81 5.13 -13.02
CA TYR A 121 9.04 4.67 -14.39
C TYR A 121 7.71 4.60 -15.12
N ASP A 122 7.58 5.34 -16.22
CA ASP A 122 6.37 5.29 -17.06
C ASP A 122 6.27 3.94 -17.79
N PHE A 123 5.03 3.48 -18.01
CA PHE A 123 4.79 2.23 -18.72
C PHE A 123 5.33 2.21 -20.14
N GLU A 124 5.29 3.33 -20.85
CA GLU A 124 5.89 3.43 -22.18
C GLU A 124 7.38 3.08 -22.15
N THR A 125 8.10 3.55 -21.11
CA THR A 125 9.52 3.24 -20.92
C THR A 125 9.73 1.78 -20.54
N ILE A 126 8.93 1.27 -19.58
CA ILE A 126 9.02 -0.11 -19.08
C ILE A 126 8.75 -1.14 -20.17
N THR A 127 7.85 -0.82 -21.09
CA THR A 127 7.35 -1.74 -22.12
C THR A 127 8.05 -1.55 -23.45
N ASN A 128 9.05 -0.65 -23.53
CA ASN A 128 9.70 -0.23 -24.77
C ASN A 128 8.70 0.22 -25.85
N GLY A 129 7.70 1.00 -25.46
CA GLY A 129 6.70 1.55 -26.36
C GLY A 129 5.64 0.55 -26.84
N LEU A 130 5.51 -0.61 -26.20
CA LEU A 130 4.46 -1.57 -26.54
C LEU A 130 3.05 -0.97 -26.38
N PHE A 131 2.87 -0.12 -25.37
CA PHE A 131 1.68 0.69 -25.17
C PHE A 131 2.02 1.93 -24.34
N LYS A 132 1.18 2.96 -24.45
CA LYS A 132 1.36 4.25 -23.77
C LYS A 132 0.71 4.25 -22.39
N SER A 133 1.20 5.10 -21.50
CA SER A 133 0.65 5.24 -20.15
C SER A 133 -0.85 5.57 -20.13
N ASN A 134 -1.36 6.28 -21.15
CA ASN A 134 -2.76 6.67 -21.25
C ASN A 134 -3.69 5.57 -21.78
N GLU A 135 -3.15 4.39 -22.11
CA GLU A 135 -3.92 3.24 -22.61
C GLU A 135 -4.28 2.26 -21.50
N VAL A 136 -3.76 2.47 -20.28
CA VAL A 136 -4.05 1.64 -19.11
C VAL A 136 -5.15 2.26 -18.26
N TYR A 137 -6.28 1.56 -18.16
CA TYR A 137 -7.46 2.01 -17.40
C TYR A 137 -7.68 1.31 -16.06
N CYS A 138 -7.05 0.16 -15.85
CA CYS A 138 -7.24 -0.60 -14.63
C CYS A 138 -6.02 -1.48 -14.33
N LEU A 139 -5.85 -1.75 -13.03
CA LEU A 139 -4.90 -2.71 -12.51
C LEU A 139 -5.70 -3.74 -11.72
N ASN A 140 -5.70 -4.98 -12.17
CA ASN A 140 -6.23 -6.09 -11.38
C ASN A 140 -5.10 -7.07 -11.05
N PRO A 141 -4.53 -7.00 -9.83
CA PRO A 141 -3.50 -7.94 -9.42
C PRO A 141 -4.10 -9.34 -9.23
N SER A 142 -3.77 -10.25 -10.14
CA SER A 142 -4.07 -11.68 -10.00
C SER A 142 -3.24 -12.33 -8.88
N LYS A 143 -3.76 -13.38 -8.24
CA LYS A 143 -2.99 -14.28 -7.34
C LYS A 143 -1.73 -14.88 -7.99
N LYS A 144 -1.69 -14.94 -9.34
CA LYS A 144 -0.52 -15.38 -10.12
C LYS A 144 0.41 -14.24 -10.55
N GLN A 145 0.19 -13.05 -10.00
CA GLN A 145 0.99 -11.85 -10.25
C GLN A 145 0.91 -11.37 -11.69
N THR A 146 -0.29 -11.41 -12.24
CA THR A 146 -0.56 -10.87 -13.58
C THR A 146 -1.40 -9.62 -13.42
N LEU A 147 -1.00 -8.52 -14.04
CA LEU A 147 -1.83 -7.34 -14.22
C LEU A 147 -2.66 -7.53 -15.48
N GLN A 148 -3.95 -7.28 -15.35
CA GLN A 148 -4.88 -7.23 -16.47
C GLN A 148 -5.16 -5.78 -16.78
N PHE A 149 -4.86 -5.37 -18.01
CA PHE A 149 -5.18 -4.05 -18.54
C PHE A 149 -6.36 -4.16 -19.48
N LEU A 150 -7.33 -3.26 -19.35
CA LEU A 150 -8.27 -2.99 -20.43
C LEU A 150 -7.60 -1.97 -21.37
N LEU A 151 -7.49 -2.25 -22.66
CA LEU A 151 -7.03 -1.30 -23.68
C LEU A 151 -8.24 -0.71 -24.45
N PRO A 152 -8.09 0.43 -25.17
CA PRO A 152 -9.19 1.14 -25.84
C PRO A 152 -9.99 0.35 -26.91
N LEU A 153 -9.61 -0.90 -27.22
CA LEU A 153 -10.18 -1.71 -28.30
C LEU A 153 -10.69 -3.09 -27.85
N ILE A 154 -11.11 -3.25 -26.59
CA ILE A 154 -11.63 -4.54 -26.07
C ILE A 154 -10.55 -5.64 -26.15
N GLN A 155 -9.32 -5.30 -25.78
CA GLN A 155 -8.26 -6.28 -25.58
C GLN A 155 -7.87 -6.27 -24.11
N VAL A 156 -7.78 -7.47 -23.53
CA VAL A 156 -7.24 -7.68 -22.19
C VAL A 156 -5.78 -8.05 -22.37
N LEU A 157 -4.88 -7.16 -21.97
CA LEU A 157 -3.45 -7.45 -21.93
C LEU A 157 -3.10 -8.02 -20.57
N PHE A 158 -2.42 -9.16 -20.57
CA PHE A 158 -1.91 -9.81 -19.36
C PHE A 158 -0.40 -9.54 -19.26
N ILE A 159 0.03 -8.79 -18.25
CA ILE A 159 1.46 -8.61 -17.98
C ILE A 159 1.80 -9.34 -16.70
N ASN A 160 2.82 -10.18 -16.77
CA ASN A 160 3.35 -10.82 -15.58
C ASN A 160 4.22 -9.83 -14.79
N MET A 161 3.80 -9.50 -13.57
CA MET A 161 4.51 -8.65 -12.63
C MET A 161 5.81 -9.29 -12.11
N THR A 162 6.08 -10.57 -12.40
CA THR A 162 7.36 -11.22 -12.05
C THR A 162 8.47 -10.98 -13.03
N ASP A 163 8.18 -10.60 -14.27
CA ASP A 163 9.23 -10.42 -15.26
C ASP A 163 9.99 -9.16 -14.88
N SER A 164 11.18 -9.40 -14.34
CA SER A 164 12.14 -8.37 -14.04
C SER A 164 12.26 -7.48 -15.28
N LEU A 165 11.90 -6.21 -15.11
CA LEU A 165 12.27 -5.06 -15.94
C LEU A 165 13.66 -5.16 -16.61
N LYS A 166 14.58 -5.96 -16.03
CA LYS A 166 15.87 -6.38 -16.59
C LYS A 166 15.83 -6.93 -18.02
N LYS A 167 14.79 -7.65 -18.46
CA LYS A 167 14.78 -8.23 -19.81
C LYS A 167 14.43 -7.22 -20.90
N TYR A 168 13.79 -6.11 -20.55
CA TYR A 168 13.29 -5.12 -21.50
C TYR A 168 14.02 -3.77 -21.40
N LEU A 169 14.66 -3.42 -20.28
CA LEU A 169 15.12 -2.03 -20.08
C LEU A 169 16.49 -1.64 -20.63
N GLY A 170 17.27 -2.51 -21.29
CA GLY A 170 18.52 -2.07 -21.93
C GLY A 170 19.47 -1.20 -21.06
N PHE A 171 19.36 -1.28 -19.73
CA PHE A 171 20.24 -0.54 -18.83
C PHE A 171 21.67 -1.05 -19.04
N PRO A 172 22.68 -0.17 -19.10
CA PRO A 172 24.05 -0.63 -19.00
C PRO A 172 24.18 -1.36 -17.67
N ILE A 173 24.72 -2.57 -17.74
CA ILE A 173 25.15 -3.34 -16.57
C ILE A 173 26.18 -2.46 -15.87
N LEU A 174 25.76 -1.70 -14.85
CA LEU A 174 26.69 -1.20 -13.87
C LEU A 174 27.00 -2.39 -12.97
N ASP A 175 27.95 -3.19 -13.45
CA ASP A 175 28.86 -3.94 -12.60
C ASP A 175 29.38 -2.98 -11.55
N ILE A 176 28.95 -3.17 -10.30
CA ILE A 176 29.76 -2.80 -9.16
C ILE A 176 30.15 -4.12 -8.52
N ALA A 177 31.39 -4.49 -8.81
CA ALA A 177 32.10 -5.62 -8.27
C ALA A 177 32.22 -5.54 -6.74
N ALA A 178 31.87 -6.64 -6.06
CA ALA A 178 32.68 -7.42 -5.11
C ALA A 178 31.77 -8.45 -4.42
#